data_AF-W6TIX4-F1
#
_entry.id   AF-W6TIX4-F1
#
_cell.length_a   1.000
_cell.length_b   1.000
_cell.length_c   1.000
_cell.angle_alpha   90.00
_cell.angle_beta   90.00
_cell.angle_gamma   90.00
#
_symmetry.space_group_name_H-M   'P 1'
#
loop_
_entity.id
_entity.type
_entity.pdbx_description
1 polymer ?
#
loop_
_entity_poly.entity_id
_entity_poly.type
_entity_poly.pdbx_seq_one_letter_code
_entity_poly.pdbx_strand_id
1 'polypeptide(L)'
;MKAISQSNEDPKADNTNGIEAVKDAAEIAIAPAKDDKKEVAVESAKKDAVIAAGIALRAMAKDGKFAAKKDEEKSAHAVNGAVASAVNKVLTALTIAIRNRVDEGLKGINEVLGEIKQGEGSVAKINE
;
A
#
# COMPACT_ATOMS: atom_id res chain seq x y z
N MET A 1 -0.94 0.47 4.04
CA MET A 1 -0.39 1.73 3.50
C MET A 1 0.87 2.17 4.21
N LYS A 2 0.84 2.46 5.52
CA LYS A 2 2.03 2.99 6.24
C LYS A 2 3.33 2.19 6.03
N ALA A 3 3.27 0.85 6.05
CA ALA A 3 4.44 0.01 5.82
C ALA A 3 5.01 0.11 4.38
N ILE A 4 4.16 0.38 3.38
CA ILE A 4 4.59 0.61 1.99
C ILE A 4 5.21 2.00 1.85
N SER A 5 4.61 3.02 2.48
CA SER A 5 5.16 4.39 2.41
C SER A 5 6.45 4.58 3.22
N GLN A 6 6.82 3.62 4.05
CA GLN A 6 8.01 3.66 4.90
C GLN A 6 9.10 2.68 4.44
N SER A 7 8.82 1.85 3.43
CA SER A 7 9.82 0.92 2.91
C SER A 7 10.83 1.62 2.02
N ASN A 8 12.00 1.01 1.87
CA ASN A 8 13.04 1.49 0.96
C ASN A 8 12.50 1.67 -0.48
N GLU A 9 12.80 2.82 -1.08
CA GLU A 9 12.39 3.15 -2.45
C GLU A 9 13.23 2.41 -3.50
N ASP A 10 14.50 2.11 -3.16
CA ASP A 10 15.46 1.37 -4.00
C ASP A 10 15.95 0.10 -3.27
N PRO A 11 15.05 -0.87 -3.01
CA PRO A 11 15.42 -2.10 -2.31
C PRO A 11 16.44 -2.90 -3.12
N LYS A 12 17.40 -3.51 -2.43
CA LYS A 12 18.37 -4.44 -3.05
C LYS A 12 18.14 -5.84 -2.54
N ALA A 13 18.01 -6.79 -3.45
CA ALA A 13 17.82 -8.19 -3.10
C ALA A 13 19.07 -8.73 -2.40
N ASP A 14 18.91 -9.30 -1.22
CA ASP A 14 19.96 -10.11 -0.59
C ASP A 14 19.98 -11.50 -1.25
N ASN A 15 20.89 -11.67 -2.21
CA ASN A 15 21.05 -12.92 -2.95
C ASN A 15 21.70 -14.05 -2.13
N THR A 16 22.16 -13.78 -0.90
CA THR A 16 22.75 -14.79 -0.01
C THR A 16 21.72 -15.30 0.98
N ASN A 17 21.03 -14.38 1.66
CA ASN A 17 20.11 -14.71 2.76
C ASN A 17 18.63 -14.68 2.34
N GLY A 18 18.30 -14.16 1.17
CA GLY A 18 16.93 -14.15 0.64
C GLY A 18 15.94 -13.51 1.62
N ILE A 19 14.87 -14.23 1.93
CA ILE A 19 13.80 -13.77 2.82
C ILE A 19 14.23 -13.54 4.28
N GLU A 20 15.35 -14.13 4.73
CA GLU A 20 15.80 -13.98 6.13
C GLU A 20 16.40 -12.60 6.41
N ALA A 21 16.94 -11.91 5.39
CA ALA A 21 17.62 -10.63 5.56
C ALA A 21 16.74 -9.39 5.30
N VAL A 22 15.48 -9.59 4.90
CA VAL A 22 14.57 -8.50 4.57
C VAL A 22 14.22 -7.68 5.81
N LYS A 23 14.22 -6.36 5.69
CA LYS A 23 13.98 -5.42 6.79
C LYS A 23 12.64 -4.71 6.68
N ASP A 24 12.09 -4.62 5.48
CA ASP A 24 10.87 -3.90 5.16
C ASP A 24 10.03 -4.58 4.05
N ALA A 25 8.93 -3.93 3.68
CA ALA A 25 7.99 -4.45 2.69
C ALA A 25 8.60 -4.55 1.27
N ALA A 26 9.44 -3.58 0.88
CA ALA A 26 10.01 -3.53 -0.45
C ALA A 26 11.06 -4.64 -0.63
N GLU A 27 11.87 -4.90 0.39
CA GLU A 27 12.81 -6.02 0.41
C GLU A 27 12.09 -7.39 0.40
N ILE A 28 10.97 -7.55 1.11
CA ILE A 28 10.11 -8.75 1.01
C ILE A 28 9.62 -8.95 -0.43
N ALA A 29 9.24 -7.87 -1.10
CA ALA A 29 8.68 -7.92 -2.44
C ALA A 29 9.68 -8.48 -3.46
N ILE A 30 10.96 -8.15 -3.31
CA ILE A 30 12.03 -8.57 -4.23
C ILE A 30 12.86 -9.76 -3.74
N ALA A 31 12.56 -10.29 -2.55
CA ALA A 31 13.36 -11.35 -1.93
C ALA A 31 13.47 -12.59 -2.84
N PRO A 32 14.69 -13.03 -3.17
CA PRO A 32 14.91 -14.24 -3.94
C PRO A 32 14.67 -15.47 -3.07
N ALA A 33 14.21 -16.56 -3.69
CA ALA A 33 14.17 -17.86 -3.02
C ALA A 33 15.60 -18.36 -2.82
N LYS A 34 15.90 -18.81 -1.60
CA LYS A 34 17.18 -19.40 -1.22
C LYS A 34 16.94 -20.65 -0.41
N ASP A 35 17.73 -21.69 -0.68
CA ASP A 35 17.62 -22.96 0.02
C ASP A 35 17.83 -22.74 1.52
N ASP A 36 17.00 -23.42 2.31
CA ASP A 36 16.96 -23.31 3.77
C ASP A 36 16.66 -21.93 4.37
N LYS A 37 16.32 -20.93 3.53
CA LYS A 37 15.84 -19.61 3.95
C LYS A 37 14.32 -19.56 3.88
N LYS A 38 13.66 -19.95 4.97
CA LYS A 38 12.22 -20.27 4.97
C LYS A 38 11.35 -19.22 5.64
N GLU A 39 11.93 -18.35 6.46
CA GLU A 39 11.17 -17.44 7.32
C GLU A 39 11.77 -16.04 7.34
N VAL A 40 10.95 -15.06 7.67
CA VAL A 40 11.40 -13.68 7.92
C VAL A 40 12.11 -13.65 9.27
N ALA A 41 13.43 -13.48 9.27
CA ALA A 41 14.23 -13.52 10.50
C ALA A 41 14.38 -12.15 11.17
N VAL A 42 14.41 -11.06 10.40
CA VAL A 42 14.57 -9.70 10.94
C VAL A 42 13.27 -9.23 11.62
N GLU A 43 13.40 -8.79 12.88
CA GLU A 43 12.27 -8.39 13.72
C GLU A 43 11.42 -7.25 13.13
N SER A 44 12.04 -6.28 12.45
CA SER A 44 11.31 -5.18 11.80
C SER A 44 10.33 -5.66 10.73
N ALA A 45 10.66 -6.77 10.06
CA ALA A 45 9.89 -7.34 8.97
C ALA A 45 8.87 -8.40 9.42
N LYS A 46 8.95 -8.91 10.65
CA LYS A 46 8.00 -9.92 11.19
C LYS A 46 6.60 -9.38 11.49
N LYS A 47 6.39 -8.07 11.41
CA LYS A 47 5.09 -7.45 11.65
C LYS A 47 4.12 -7.82 10.52
N ASP A 48 2.92 -8.27 10.86
CA ASP A 48 1.88 -8.63 9.87
C ASP A 48 1.64 -7.55 8.82
N ALA A 49 1.65 -6.28 9.24
CA ALA A 49 1.48 -5.15 8.33
C ALA A 49 2.62 -5.00 7.31
N VAL A 50 3.85 -5.37 7.67
CA VAL A 50 5.03 -5.33 6.80
C VAL A 50 5.02 -6.53 5.85
N ILE A 51 4.69 -7.72 6.35
CA ILE A 51 4.52 -8.92 5.52
C ILE A 51 3.40 -8.73 4.50
N ALA A 52 2.22 -8.28 4.94
CA ALA A 52 1.09 -8.01 4.05
C ALA A 52 1.41 -6.92 3.02
N ALA A 53 2.16 -5.89 3.40
CA ALA A 53 2.65 -4.87 2.47
C ALA A 53 3.60 -5.46 1.43
N GLY A 54 4.56 -6.30 1.85
CA GLY A 54 5.48 -6.96 0.93
C GLY A 54 4.79 -7.94 -0.01
N ILE A 55 3.79 -8.68 0.46
CA ILE A 55 2.92 -9.52 -0.37
C ILE A 55 2.19 -8.66 -1.41
N ALA A 56 1.57 -7.55 -0.99
CA ALA A 56 0.86 -6.67 -1.91
C ALA A 56 1.81 -6.08 -2.97
N LEU A 57 2.98 -5.59 -2.57
CA LEU A 57 3.99 -5.06 -3.49
C LEU A 57 4.48 -6.14 -4.46
N ARG A 58 4.79 -7.34 -3.97
CA ARG A 58 5.18 -8.46 -4.83
C ARG A 58 4.10 -8.79 -5.84
N ALA A 59 2.84 -8.88 -5.41
CA ALA A 59 1.73 -9.21 -6.28
C ALA A 59 1.44 -8.14 -7.35
N MET A 60 1.67 -6.87 -7.04
CA MET A 60 1.50 -5.76 -7.98
C MET A 60 2.71 -5.56 -8.91
N ALA A 61 3.87 -6.11 -8.57
CA ALA A 61 5.06 -6.05 -9.42
C ALA A 61 4.91 -6.94 -10.66
N LYS A 62 5.43 -6.47 -11.80
CA LYS A 62 5.30 -7.13 -13.11
C LYS A 62 5.70 -8.62 -13.09
N ASP A 63 6.82 -8.95 -12.45
CA ASP A 63 7.36 -10.30 -12.37
C ASP A 63 7.10 -10.97 -11.01
N GLY A 64 6.15 -10.42 -10.26
CA GLY A 64 5.71 -10.89 -8.95
C GLY A 64 5.16 -12.30 -8.94
N LYS A 65 5.84 -13.22 -8.25
CA LYS A 65 5.40 -14.62 -8.10
C LYS A 65 5.61 -15.12 -6.68
N PHE A 66 4.74 -16.02 -6.25
CA PHE A 66 4.81 -16.70 -4.96
C PHE A 66 5.14 -18.17 -5.19
N ALA A 67 6.19 -18.64 -4.51
CA ALA A 67 6.62 -20.04 -4.58
C ALA A 67 5.91 -20.88 -3.52
N ALA A 68 5.57 -22.11 -3.88
CA ALA A 68 5.12 -23.16 -2.97
C ALA A 68 5.88 -24.45 -3.30
N LYS A 69 5.78 -25.46 -2.43
CA LYS A 69 6.39 -26.77 -2.73
C LYS A 69 5.68 -27.38 -3.95
N LYS A 70 6.43 -28.19 -4.68
CA LYS A 70 5.88 -28.96 -5.80
C LYS A 70 4.75 -29.86 -5.28
N ASP A 71 3.71 -30.00 -6.08
CA ASP A 71 2.55 -30.89 -5.81
C ASP A 71 1.74 -30.50 -4.56
N GLU A 72 1.75 -29.22 -4.17
CA GLU A 72 0.99 -28.67 -3.04
C GLU A 72 -0.16 -27.77 -3.51
N GLU A 73 -1.15 -28.33 -4.22
CA GLU A 73 -2.27 -27.58 -4.82
C GLU A 73 -3.06 -26.71 -3.82
N LYS A 74 -3.18 -27.14 -2.55
CA LYS A 74 -3.87 -26.39 -1.51
C LYS A 74 -3.20 -25.03 -1.20
N SER A 75 -1.88 -24.92 -1.40
CA SER A 75 -1.14 -23.67 -1.19
C SER A 75 -1.58 -22.59 -2.17
N ALA A 76 -1.93 -22.95 -3.40
CA ALA A 76 -2.36 -21.97 -4.41
C ALA A 76 -3.61 -21.21 -3.96
N HIS A 77 -4.59 -21.88 -3.37
CA HIS A 77 -5.82 -21.24 -2.89
C HIS A 77 -5.55 -20.29 -1.71
N ALA A 78 -4.75 -20.72 -0.74
CA ALA A 78 -4.41 -19.91 0.42
C ALA A 78 -3.59 -18.67 0.03
N VAL A 79 -2.59 -18.85 -0.84
CA VAL A 79 -1.76 -17.75 -1.36
C VAL A 79 -2.62 -16.77 -2.15
N ASN A 80 -3.45 -17.24 -3.08
CA ASN A 80 -4.31 -16.36 -3.87
C ASN A 80 -5.28 -15.55 -2.98
N GLY A 81 -5.87 -16.17 -1.96
CA GLY A 81 -6.73 -15.49 -0.99
C GLY A 81 -5.98 -14.42 -0.19
N ALA A 82 -4.79 -14.74 0.32
CA ALA A 82 -3.96 -13.79 1.07
C ALA A 82 -3.50 -12.62 0.18
N VAL A 83 -3.06 -12.91 -1.04
CA VAL A 83 -2.63 -11.93 -2.04
C VAL A 83 -3.77 -10.99 -2.42
N ALA A 84 -4.93 -11.53 -2.80
CA ALA A 84 -6.09 -10.73 -3.16
C ALA A 84 -6.54 -9.83 -2.01
N SER A 85 -6.55 -10.36 -0.77
CA SER A 85 -6.89 -9.59 0.43
C SER A 85 -5.89 -8.46 0.69
N ALA A 86 -4.59 -8.74 0.59
CA ALA A 86 -3.53 -7.75 0.82
C ALA A 86 -3.60 -6.61 -0.21
N VAL A 87 -3.70 -6.95 -1.50
CA VAL A 87 -3.82 -5.97 -2.59
C VAL A 87 -5.09 -5.14 -2.43
N ASN A 88 -6.24 -5.78 -2.17
CA ASN A 88 -7.51 -5.07 -2.00
C ASN A 88 -7.47 -4.08 -0.82
N LYS A 89 -6.86 -4.46 0.31
CA LYS A 89 -6.70 -3.58 1.48
C LYS A 89 -5.80 -2.38 1.17
N VAL A 90 -4.70 -2.59 0.43
CA VAL A 90 -3.80 -1.49 0.02
C VAL A 90 -4.54 -0.52 -0.90
N LEU A 91 -5.18 -1.02 -1.96
CA LEU A 91 -5.92 -0.17 -2.90
C LEU A 91 -7.09 0.55 -2.23
N THR A 92 -7.85 -0.13 -1.37
CA THR A 92 -8.95 0.51 -0.62
C THR A 92 -8.46 1.67 0.24
N ALA A 93 -7.35 1.49 0.95
CA ALA A 93 -6.76 2.56 1.74
C ALA A 93 -6.27 3.72 0.87
N LEU A 94 -5.73 3.46 -0.33
CA LEU A 94 -5.35 4.50 -1.30
C LEU A 94 -6.57 5.31 -1.74
N THR A 95 -7.62 4.62 -2.15
CA THR A 95 -8.85 5.21 -2.65
C THR A 95 -9.54 6.05 -1.59
N ILE A 96 -9.50 5.65 -0.31
CA ILE A 96 -10.02 6.45 0.80
C ILE A 96 -9.15 7.70 1.01
N ALA A 97 -7.83 7.55 1.04
CA ALA A 97 -6.92 8.69 1.25
C ALA A 97 -7.09 9.76 0.14
N ILE A 98 -7.19 9.34 -1.12
CA ILE A 98 -7.44 10.23 -2.25
C ILE A 98 -8.80 10.92 -2.10
N ARG A 99 -9.87 10.18 -1.80
CA ARG A 99 -11.21 10.75 -1.62
C ARG A 99 -11.25 11.80 -0.52
N ASN A 100 -10.68 11.49 0.65
CA ASN A 100 -10.64 12.45 1.75
C ASN A 100 -9.93 13.75 1.34
N ARG A 101 -8.81 13.66 0.62
CA ARG A 101 -8.08 14.83 0.16
C ARG A 101 -8.85 15.64 -0.89
N VAL A 102 -9.54 14.97 -1.80
CA VAL A 102 -10.41 15.62 -2.79
C VAL A 102 -11.60 16.28 -2.11
N ASP A 103 -12.24 15.60 -1.16
CA ASP A 103 -13.39 16.11 -0.40
C ASP A 103 -13.02 17.35 0.42
N GLU A 104 -11.85 17.38 1.06
CA GLU A 104 -11.31 18.57 1.73
C GLU A 104 -11.13 19.74 0.76
N GLY A 105 -10.54 19.50 -0.42
CA GLY A 105 -10.38 20.52 -1.44
C GLY A 105 -11.72 21.07 -1.97
N LEU A 106 -12.69 20.19 -2.22
CA LEU A 106 -14.02 20.58 -2.69
C LEU A 106 -14.79 21.36 -1.63
N LYS A 107 -14.65 21.03 -0.34
CA LYS A 107 -15.24 21.82 0.76
C LYS A 107 -14.69 23.24 0.80
N GLY A 108 -13.37 23.40 0.71
CA GLY A 108 -12.75 24.73 0.65
C GLY A 108 -13.23 25.56 -0.54
N ILE A 109 -13.39 24.95 -1.72
CA ILE A 109 -13.98 25.64 -2.88
C ILE A 109 -15.43 26.07 -2.59
N ASN A 110 -16.23 25.20 -1.99
CA ASN A 110 -17.63 25.51 -1.69
C ASN A 110 -17.79 26.64 -0.66
N GLU A 111 -16.89 26.72 0.33
CA GLU A 111 -16.84 27.82 1.30
C GLU A 111 -16.58 29.16 0.61
N VAL A 112 -15.53 29.25 -0.22
CA VAL A 112 -15.19 30.46 -0.99
C VAL A 112 -16.34 30.88 -1.91
N LEU A 113 -16.98 29.94 -2.60
CA LEU A 113 -18.15 30.24 -3.45
C LEU A 113 -19.35 30.73 -2.63
N GLY A 114 -19.52 30.23 -1.41
CA GLY A 114 -20.54 30.71 -0.47
C GLY A 114 -20.30 32.16 -0.04
N GLU A 115 -19.06 32.51 0.28
CA GLU A 115 -18.65 33.88 0.66
C GLU A 115 -18.86 34.87 -0.50
N ILE A 116 -18.45 34.52 -1.73
CA ILE A 116 -18.64 35.38 -2.91
C ILE A 116 -20.13 35.67 -3.14
N LYS A 117 -20.99 34.64 -3.09
CA LYS A 117 -22.44 34.81 -3.23
C LYS A 117 -23.05 35.74 -2.18
N GLN A 118 -22.57 35.68 -0.93
CA GLN A 118 -23.02 36.59 0.13
C GLN A 118 -22.53 38.02 -0.10
N GLY A 119 -21.28 38.19 -0.54
CA GLY A 119 -20.71 39.50 -0.87
C GLY A 119 -21.45 40.22 -2.00
N GLU A 120 -21.83 39.51 -3.06
CA GLU A 120 -22.64 40.06 -4.17
C GLU A 120 -24.01 40.57 -3.70
N GLY A 121 -24.67 39.84 -2.79
CA GLY A 121 -25.94 40.26 -2.20
C GLY A 121 -25.82 41.43 -1.22
N SER A 122 -24.70 41.53 -0.50
CA SER A 122 -24.42 42.67 0.39
C SER A 122 -24.18 43.96 -0.39
N VAL A 123 -23.37 43.93 -1.47
CA VAL A 123 -23.08 45.12 -2.29
C VAL A 123 -24.35 45.66 -2.98
N ALA A 124 -25.26 44.77 -3.40
CA ALA A 124 -26.54 45.18 -3.99
C ALA A 124 -27.44 45.94 -3.00
N LYS A 125 -27.42 45.60 -1.70
CA LYS A 125 -28.25 46.24 -0.67
C LYS A 125 -27.71 47.57 -0.13
N ILE A 126 -26.43 47.88 -0.32
CA ILE A 126 -25.83 49.15 0.13
C ILE A 126 -26.07 50.28 -0.88
N ASN A 127 -26.48 49.92 -2.11
CA ASN A 127 -26.66 50.85 -3.22
C ASN A 127 -28.14 51.16 -3.55
N GLU A 128 -29.10 50.73 -2.72
CA GLU A 128 -30.52 51.14 -2.72
C GLU A 128 -30.81 52.06 -1.53
#